data_AF-A0A4Y2S5L4-F1
#
_entry.id   AF-A0A4Y2S5L4-F1
#
_cell.length_a   1.000
_cell.length_b   1.000
_cell.length_c   1.000
_cell.angle_alpha   90.00
_cell.angle_beta   90.00
_cell.angle_gamma   90.00
#
_symmetry.space_group_name_H-M   'P 1'
#
loop_
_entity.id
_entity.type
_entity.pdbx_description
1 polymer ?
#
loop_
_entity_poly.entity_id
_entity_poly.type
_entity_poly.pdbx_seq_one_letter_code
_entity_poly.pdbx_strand_id
1 'polypeptide(L)'
;MASETEITTLNRKRGNIKSQIRKLDNALMDKTEPSIPKQQAELDIVSKLQEKFELLKNDYYKITNQTEFTEVESAFDSVEDDLLNLEVSLKTSINQLKCNVESVSLHNQSKGAPIKLLKFLFRLFA
;
A
#
# COMPACT_ATOMS: atom_id res chain seq x y z
N MET A 1 6.91 21.67 21.33
CA MET A 1 6.48 22.18 20.00
C MET A 1 7.50 21.68 19.00
N ALA A 2 7.05 21.09 17.90
CA ALA A 2 7.91 20.69 16.78
C ALA A 2 8.56 21.91 16.12
N SER A 3 9.81 21.78 15.69
CA SER A 3 10.52 22.76 14.88
C SER A 3 10.06 22.75 13.42
N GLU A 4 10.25 23.88 12.72
CA GLU A 4 9.95 23.99 11.28
C GLU A 4 10.70 22.93 10.44
N THR A 5 11.92 22.57 10.86
CA THR A 5 12.74 21.54 10.23
C THR A 5 12.11 20.14 10.36
N GLU A 6 11.54 19.81 11.52
CA GLU A 6 10.85 18.54 11.77
C GLU A 6 9.57 18.44 10.94
N ILE A 7 8.78 19.52 10.90
CA ILE A 7 7.55 19.61 10.10
C ILE A 7 7.86 19.47 8.61
N THR A 8 8.92 20.13 8.12
CA THR A 8 9.37 20.02 6.72
C THR A 8 9.80 18.60 6.37
N THR A 9 10.48 17.93 7.29
CA THR A 9 10.93 16.53 7.12
C THR A 9 9.74 15.58 7.04
N LEU A 10 8.74 15.72 7.91
CA LEU A 10 7.50 14.94 7.85
C LEU A 10 6.76 15.15 6.53
N ASN A 11 6.61 16.41 6.09
CA ASN A 11 5.95 16.74 4.83
C ASN A 11 6.65 16.10 3.62
N ARG A 12 7.99 16.06 3.62
CA ARG A 12 8.78 15.39 2.58
C ARG A 12 8.55 13.88 2.57
N LYS A 13 8.52 13.24 3.74
CA LYS A 13 8.22 11.79 3.89
C LYS A 13 6.80 11.47 3.41
N ARG A 14 5.82 12.26 3.83
CA ARG A 14 4.42 12.18 3.36
C ARG A 14 4.33 12.30 1.84
N GLY A 15 5.03 13.25 1.24
CA GLY A 15 5.11 13.42 -0.22
C GLY A 15 5.72 12.20 -0.94
N ASN A 16 6.76 11.58 -0.36
CA ASN A 16 7.37 10.37 -0.94
C ASN A 16 6.41 9.17 -0.92
N ILE A 17 5.67 8.98 0.16
CA ILE A 17 4.66 7.93 0.28
C ILE A 17 3.54 8.16 -0.73
N LYS A 18 3.01 9.40 -0.81
CA LYS A 18 2.00 9.79 -1.81
C LYS A 18 2.43 9.47 -3.25
N SER A 19 3.70 9.73 -3.59
CA SER A 19 4.23 9.40 -4.91
C SER A 19 4.30 7.90 -5.17
N GLN A 20 4.62 7.08 -4.18
CA GLN A 20 4.67 5.63 -4.34
C GLN A 20 3.28 5.00 -4.43
N ILE A 21 2.31 5.51 -3.66
CA ILE A 21 0.90 5.11 -3.78
C ILE A 21 0.40 5.37 -5.21
N ARG A 22 0.69 6.54 -5.79
CA ARG A 22 0.32 6.82 -7.20
C ARG A 22 0.96 5.86 -8.20
N LYS A 23 2.23 5.48 -7.97
CA LYS A 23 2.91 4.50 -8.84
C LYS A 23 2.24 3.13 -8.76
N LEU A 24 1.86 2.72 -7.54
CA LEU A 24 1.17 1.47 -7.30
C LEU A 24 -0.23 1.48 -7.91
N ASP A 25 -0.98 2.57 -7.76
CA ASP A 25 -2.31 2.74 -8.36
C ASP A 25 -2.26 2.60 -9.89
N ASN A 26 -1.30 3.28 -10.52
CA ASN A 26 -1.09 3.16 -11.97
C ASN A 26 -0.70 1.75 -12.40
N ALA A 27 0.10 1.04 -11.59
CA ALA A 27 0.47 -0.35 -11.86
C ALA A 27 -0.75 -1.29 -11.74
N LEU A 28 -1.58 -1.11 -10.71
CA LEU A 28 -2.79 -1.91 -10.50
C LEU A 28 -3.89 -1.61 -11.53
N MET A 29 -3.93 -0.38 -12.07
CA MET A 29 -4.84 -0.01 -13.16
C MET A 29 -4.37 -0.45 -14.55
N ASP A 30 -3.12 -0.92 -14.68
CA ASP A 30 -2.63 -1.52 -15.92
C ASP A 30 -3.50 -2.73 -16.28
N LYS A 31 -4.19 -2.66 -17.42
CA LYS A 31 -5.11 -3.71 -17.90
C LYS A 31 -4.38 -4.90 -18.51
N THR A 32 -3.05 -4.91 -18.47
CA THR A 32 -2.27 -6.06 -18.90
C THR A 32 -2.58 -7.26 -18.00
N GLU A 33 -2.57 -8.45 -18.60
CA GLU A 33 -2.80 -9.69 -17.86
C GLU A 33 -1.87 -9.80 -16.64
N PRO A 34 -2.42 -10.14 -15.46
CA PRO A 34 -1.63 -10.33 -14.26
C PRO A 34 -0.61 -11.45 -14.46
N SER A 35 0.63 -11.19 -14.06
CA SER A 35 1.72 -12.17 -14.10
C SER A 35 2.45 -12.17 -12.78
N ILE A 36 3.03 -13.32 -12.42
CA ILE A 36 3.78 -13.48 -11.17
C ILE A 36 4.87 -12.39 -11.03
N PRO A 37 5.71 -12.09 -12.06
CA PRO A 37 6.73 -11.04 -11.92
C PRO A 37 6.15 -9.65 -11.69
N LYS A 38 5.02 -9.30 -12.34
CA LYS A 38 4.35 -8.00 -12.14
C LYS A 38 3.78 -7.88 -10.73
N GLN A 39 3.05 -8.89 -10.28
CA GLN A 39 2.45 -8.89 -8.93
C GLN A 39 3.51 -8.94 -7.84
N GLN A 40 4.64 -9.59 -8.08
CA GLN A 40 5.77 -9.55 -7.16
C GLN A 40 6.39 -8.15 -7.07
N ALA A 41 6.53 -7.45 -8.20
CA ALA A 41 7.00 -6.06 -8.20
C ALA A 41 6.03 -5.11 -7.47
N GLU A 42 4.71 -5.33 -7.61
CA GLU A 42 3.69 -4.60 -6.84
C GLU A 42 3.80 -4.89 -5.34
N LEU A 43 4.02 -6.15 -4.96
CA LEU A 43 4.22 -6.57 -3.57
C LEU A 43 5.47 -5.92 -2.97
N ASP A 44 6.56 -5.86 -3.72
CA ASP A 44 7.79 -5.19 -3.29
C ASP A 44 7.57 -3.68 -3.05
N ILE A 45 6.69 -3.04 -3.82
CA ILE A 45 6.30 -1.64 -3.61
C ILE A 45 5.46 -1.50 -2.33
N VAL A 46 4.54 -2.43 -2.06
CA VAL A 46 3.72 -2.45 -0.84
C VAL A 46 4.58 -2.62 0.40
N SER A 47 5.53 -3.56 0.40
CA SER A 47 6.45 -3.75 1.53
C SER A 47 7.28 -2.49 1.83
N LYS A 48 7.82 -1.84 0.78
CA LYS A 48 8.54 -0.56 0.94
C LYS A 48 7.65 0.58 1.43
N LEU A 49 6.36 0.56 1.07
CA LEU A 49 5.38 1.53 1.56
C LEU A 49 5.13 1.33 3.06
N GLN A 50 4.93 0.09 3.51
CA GLN A 50 4.74 -0.23 4.93
C GLN A 50 5.94 0.23 5.78
N GLU A 51 7.17 -0.07 5.35
CA GLU A 51 8.38 0.39 6.06
C GLU A 51 8.45 1.92 6.19
N LYS A 52 8.22 2.65 5.08
CA LYS A 52 8.27 4.12 5.08
C LYS A 52 7.14 4.74 5.89
N PHE A 53 5.99 4.09 5.91
CA PHE A 53 4.84 4.51 6.66
C PHE A 53 5.05 4.34 8.17
N GLU A 54 5.64 3.22 8.58
CA GLU A 54 6.04 2.98 9.97
C GLU A 54 7.06 4.03 10.45
N LEU A 55 8.05 4.36 9.61
CA LEU A 55 8.99 5.45 9.91
C LEU A 55 8.28 6.82 10.04
N LEU A 56 7.29 7.09 9.18
CA LEU A 56 6.50 8.33 9.27
C LEU A 56 5.71 8.40 10.57
N LYS A 57 5.00 7.32 10.97
CA LYS A 57 4.28 7.23 12.25
C LYS A 57 5.23 7.48 13.42
N ASN A 58 6.37 6.79 13.46
CA ASN A 58 7.34 6.94 14.53
C ASN A 58 7.88 8.36 14.66
N ASP A 59 8.18 9.03 13.54
CA ASP A 59 8.66 10.41 13.58
C ASP A 59 7.56 11.42 13.90
N TYR A 60 6.33 11.11 13.52
CA TYR A 60 5.15 11.89 13.90
C TYR A 60 4.93 11.85 15.43
N TYR A 61 4.96 10.67 16.04
CA TYR A 61 4.76 10.51 17.48
C TYR A 61 5.87 11.15 18.32
N LYS A 62 7.08 11.32 17.79
CA LYS A 62 8.20 11.98 18.50
C LYS A 62 8.01 13.48 18.68
N ILE A 63 7.33 14.14 17.74
CA ILE A 63 7.28 15.61 17.70
C ILE A 63 5.93 16.19 18.15
N THR A 64 4.97 15.32 18.45
CA THR A 64 3.57 15.70 18.66
C THR A 64 3.19 15.55 20.15
N ASN A 65 2.55 16.57 20.71
CA ASN A 65 1.92 16.48 22.04
C ASN A 65 0.56 15.76 21.88
N GLN A 66 0.31 14.73 22.71
CA GLN A 66 -0.72 13.69 22.54
C GLN A 66 -2.20 14.14 22.44
N THR A 67 -2.53 15.43 22.50
CA THR A 67 -3.88 15.88 22.88
C THR A 67 -4.86 16.22 21.74
N GLU A 68 -4.47 16.31 20.47
CA GLU A 68 -5.38 16.80 19.39
C GLU A 68 -5.26 16.08 18.03
N PHE A 69 -5.17 14.74 17.98
CA PHE A 69 -4.85 14.07 16.69
C PHE A 69 -5.58 12.76 16.36
N THR A 70 -6.74 12.49 16.95
CA THR A 70 -7.57 11.31 16.60
C THR A 70 -7.87 11.19 15.11
N GLU A 71 -7.97 12.30 14.37
CA GLU A 71 -8.16 12.27 12.91
C GLU A 71 -6.92 11.79 12.14
N VAL A 72 -5.72 12.17 12.57
CA VAL A 72 -4.47 11.74 11.91
C VAL A 72 -4.14 10.29 12.27
N GLU A 73 -4.39 9.88 13.52
CA GLU A 73 -4.22 8.50 13.96
C GLU A 73 -5.19 7.56 13.25
N SER A 74 -6.48 7.90 13.20
CA SER A 74 -7.46 7.08 12.46
C SER A 74 -7.16 7.01 10.97
N ALA A 75 -6.62 8.07 10.38
CA ALA A 75 -6.18 8.06 9.00
C ALA A 75 -4.90 7.22 8.83
N PHE A 76 -4.02 7.15 9.84
CA PHE A 76 -2.88 6.23 9.82
C PHE A 76 -3.33 4.76 9.86
N ASP A 77 -4.22 4.41 10.78
CA ASP A 77 -4.76 3.06 10.92
C ASP A 77 -5.43 2.60 9.61
N SER A 78 -6.24 3.49 9.00
CA SER A 78 -6.89 3.19 7.71
C SER A 78 -5.89 2.90 6.58
N VAL A 79 -4.76 3.61 6.52
CA VAL A 79 -3.74 3.38 5.49
C VAL A 79 -2.99 2.07 5.75
N GLU A 80 -2.76 1.73 7.01
CA GLU A 80 -2.12 0.47 7.41
C GLU A 80 -2.98 -0.74 7.05
N ASP A 81 -4.28 -0.71 7.39
CA ASP A 81 -5.25 -1.74 7.01
C ASP A 81 -5.31 -1.93 5.49
N ASP A 82 -5.33 -0.83 4.73
CA ASP A 82 -5.36 -0.86 3.26
C ASP A 82 -4.09 -1.51 2.67
N LEU A 83 -2.91 -1.19 3.22
CA LEU A 83 -1.64 -1.80 2.80
C LEU A 83 -1.59 -3.30 3.12
N LEU A 84 -2.07 -3.70 4.30
CA LEU A 84 -2.17 -5.12 4.70
C LEU A 84 -3.13 -5.90 3.79
N ASN A 85 -4.31 -5.34 3.52
CA ASN A 85 -5.29 -5.96 2.63
C ASN A 85 -4.74 -6.13 1.20
N LEU A 86 -3.97 -5.14 0.72
CA LEU A 86 -3.33 -5.21 -0.59
C LEU A 86 -2.23 -6.28 -0.63
N GLU A 87 -1.38 -6.34 0.40
CA GLU A 87 -0.36 -7.37 0.54
C GLU A 87 -0.97 -8.78 0.48
N VAL A 88 -2.03 -9.02 1.26
CA VAL A 88 -2.73 -10.31 1.28
C VAL A 88 -3.34 -10.62 -0.09
N SER A 89 -3.94 -9.64 -0.75
CA SER A 89 -4.55 -9.80 -2.07
C SER A 89 -3.51 -10.18 -3.12
N LEU A 90 -2.36 -9.49 -3.14
CA LEU A 90 -1.25 -9.77 -4.07
C LEU A 90 -0.66 -11.16 -3.82
N LYS A 91 -0.39 -11.53 -2.57
CA LYS A 91 0.10 -12.87 -2.22
C LYS A 91 -0.88 -13.97 -2.64
N THR A 92 -2.17 -13.75 -2.41
CA THR A 92 -3.23 -14.69 -2.80
C THR A 92 -3.27 -14.85 -4.32
N SER A 93 -3.20 -13.75 -5.07
CA SER A 93 -3.22 -13.78 -6.53
C SER A 93 -1.97 -14.45 -7.11
N ILE A 94 -0.78 -14.17 -6.56
CA ILE A 94 0.47 -14.85 -6.94
C ILE A 94 0.35 -16.36 -6.72
N ASN A 95 -0.18 -16.77 -5.56
CA ASN A 95 -0.36 -18.19 -5.25
C ASN A 95 -1.37 -18.85 -6.20
N GLN A 96 -2.46 -18.18 -6.54
CA GLN A 96 -3.41 -18.67 -7.56
C GLN A 96 -2.74 -18.83 -8.93
N LEU A 97 -1.93 -17.86 -9.36
CA LEU A 97 -1.18 -17.96 -10.61
C LEU A 97 -0.17 -19.12 -10.59
N LYS A 98 0.52 -19.34 -9.47
CA LYS A 98 1.43 -20.49 -9.29
C LYS A 98 0.68 -21.82 -9.38
N CYS A 99 -0.43 -21.95 -8.64
CA CYS A 99 -1.28 -23.14 -8.69
C CYS A 99 -1.88 -23.36 -10.09
N ASN A 100 -2.21 -22.29 -10.82
CA ASN A 100 -2.68 -22.39 -12.21
C ASN A 100 -1.56 -22.81 -13.17
N VAL A 101 -0.32 -22.35 -12.96
CA VAL A 101 0.85 -22.83 -13.74
C VAL A 101 1.11 -24.32 -13.47
N GLU A 102 0.92 -24.77 -12.22
CA GLU A 102 1.02 -26.19 -11.85
C GLU A 102 -0.20 -27.00 -12.33
N SER A 103 -1.40 -26.42 -12.39
CA SER A 103 -2.64 -27.07 -12.85
C SER A 103 -2.90 -26.92 -14.35
N VAL A 104 -2.03 -26.27 -15.13
CA VAL A 104 -2.07 -26.33 -16.60
C VAL A 104 -1.63 -27.71 -17.13
N SER A 105 -1.20 -28.65 -16.26
CA SER A 105 -1.27 -30.08 -16.59
C SER A 105 -2.66 -30.71 -16.42
N LEU A 106 -3.64 -30.03 -15.80
CA LEU A 106 -5.01 -30.51 -15.53
C LEU A 106 -6.06 -29.35 -15.48
N HIS A 107 -6.51 -28.94 -16.66
CA HIS A 107 -7.86 -28.43 -17.00
C HIS A 107 -8.57 -27.37 -16.09
N ASN A 108 -8.71 -26.17 -16.69
CA ASN A 108 -9.86 -25.24 -16.74
C ASN A 108 -10.41 -24.45 -15.53
N GLN A 109 -10.50 -23.15 -15.82
CA GLN A 109 -11.54 -22.16 -15.49
C GLN A 109 -11.81 -21.86 -14.00
N SER A 110 -11.23 -20.76 -13.55
CA SER A 110 -11.78 -19.95 -12.45
C SER A 110 -11.70 -18.48 -12.85
N LYS A 111 -12.86 -17.82 -12.95
CA LYS A 111 -12.99 -16.39 -13.25
C LYS A 111 -12.49 -15.59 -12.04
N GLY A 112 -11.30 -15.00 -12.17
CA GLY A 112 -10.73 -14.12 -11.16
C GLY A 112 -11.61 -12.91 -10.91
N ALA A 113 -12.00 -12.68 -9.66
CA ALA A 113 -12.69 -11.47 -9.25
C ALA A 113 -11.72 -10.27 -9.42
N PRO A 114 -12.18 -9.15 -10.00
CA PRO A 114 -11.35 -7.95 -10.09
C PRO A 114 -11.06 -7.45 -8.69
N ILE A 115 -9.76 -7.30 -8.39
CA ILE A 115 -9.25 -6.69 -7.17
C ILE A 115 -9.70 -5.22 -7.19
N LYS A 116 -10.84 -4.92 -6.55
CA LYS A 116 -11.28 -3.54 -6.33
C LYS A 116 -10.34 -2.93 -5.30
N LEU A 117 -9.43 -2.06 -5.73
CA LEU A 117 -8.47 -1.46 -4.83
C LEU A 117 -8.32 0.06 -5.01
N LEU A 118 -7.91 0.68 -3.91
CA LEU A 118 -7.35 2.04 -3.78
C LEU A 118 -8.29 3.26 -3.81
N LYS A 119 -9.60 3.13 -3.58
CA LYS A 119 -10.48 4.32 -3.46
C LYS A 119 -10.34 5.11 -2.13
N PHE A 120 -9.74 4.54 -1.08
CA PHE A 120 -9.77 5.11 0.27
C PHE A 120 -8.42 5.64 0.80
N LEU A 121 -7.28 5.19 0.24
CA LEU A 121 -5.91 5.61 0.62
C LEU A 121 -5.63 7.12 0.48
N PHE A 122 -6.48 7.88 -0.21
CA PHE A 122 -6.30 9.32 -0.41
C PHE A 122 -6.63 10.18 0.82
N ARG A 123 -7.30 9.64 1.85
CA ARG A 123 -7.75 10.44 3.01
C ARG A 123 -6.63 11.01 3.87
N LEU A 124 -5.45 10.37 3.93
CA LEU A 124 -4.27 10.90 4.64
C LEU A 124 -3.48 11.97 3.85
N PHE A 125 -3.83 12.17 2.57
CA PHE A 125 -3.05 12.99 1.62
C PHE A 125 -3.85 14.10 0.91
N ALA A 126 -5.12 14.27 1.27
CA ALA A 126 -5.97 15.40 0.88
C ALA A 126 -5.82 16.52 1.92
#